data_AF-A0A242DHV3-F1
#
_entry.id   AF-A0A242DHV3-F1
#
_cell.length_a   1.000
_cell.length_b   1.000
_cell.length_c   1.000
_cell.angle_alpha   90.00
_cell.angle_beta   90.00
_cell.angle_gamma   90.00
#
_symmetry.space_group_name_H-M   'P 1'
#
loop_
_entity.id
_entity.type
_entity.pdbx_description
1 polymer ?
#
loop_
_entity_poly.entity_id
_entity_poly.type
_entity_poly.pdbx_seq_one_letter_code
_entity_poly.pdbx_strand_id
1 'polypeptide(L)' 'MYYVEVKTKGVKNKQYVKSVHNDFPILGSWEEAEPFSQECALKVKKKLEIELTCGKATVSIIEK' A
#
# COMPACT_ATOMS: atom_id res chain seq x y z
N MET A 1 -13.67 -0.73 5.64
CA MET A 1 -12.49 0.15 5.68
C MET A 1 -11.48 -0.37 4.65
N TYR A 2 -10.68 0.49 4.01
CA TYR A 2 -9.78 0.06 2.93
C TYR A 2 -8.32 0.12 3.37
N TYR A 3 -7.57 -0.95 3.14
CA TYR A 3 -6.14 -1.00 3.37
C TYR A 3 -5.41 -1.27 2.06
N VAL A 4 -4.19 -0.75 1.95
CA VAL A 4 -3.36 -0.93 0.76
C VAL A 4 -2.26 -1.92 1.08
N GLU A 5 -2.32 -3.09 0.45
CA GLU A 5 -1.32 -4.16 0.52
C GLU A 5 -0.31 -4.01 -0.63
N VAL A 6 0.98 -4.07 -0.30
CA VAL A 6 2.09 -4.13 -1.25
C VAL A 6 2.77 -5.48 -1.13
N LYS A 7 2.86 -6.18 -2.25
CA LYS A 7 3.48 -7.50 -2.36
C LYS A 7 4.67 -7.44 -3.30
N THR A 8 5.88 -7.57 -2.78
CA THR A 8 7.10 -7.57 -3.58
C THR A 8 7.46 -8.99 -4.03
N LYS A 9 7.61 -9.20 -5.33
CA LYS A 9 8.07 -10.43 -5.97
C LYS A 9 9.47 -10.80 -5.45
N GLY A 10 9.57 -11.96 -4.81
CA GLY A 10 10.80 -12.46 -4.19
C GLY A 10 10.87 -12.24 -2.67
N VAL A 11 9.96 -11.45 -2.09
CA VAL A 11 9.84 -11.24 -0.65
C VAL A 11 8.54 -11.89 -0.19
N LYS A 12 8.62 -12.86 0.75
CA LYS A 12 7.40 -13.47 1.34
C LYS A 12 6.62 -12.50 2.20
N ASN A 13 7.24 -11.40 2.62
CA ASN A 13 6.62 -10.40 3.46
C ASN A 13 5.69 -9.49 2.66
N LYS A 14 4.43 -9.46 3.09
CA LYS A 14 3.44 -8.48 2.66
C LYS A 14 3.68 -7.22 3.48
N GLN A 15 3.63 -6.07 2.82
CA GLN A 15 3.69 -4.78 3.49
C GLN A 15 2.34 -4.09 3.34
N TYR A 16 1.98 -3.26 4.30
CA TYR A 16 0.73 -2.51 4.30
C TYR A 16 1.04 -1.03 4.46
N VAL A 17 0.21 -0.17 3.89
CA VAL A 17 0.38 1.27 4.09
C VAL A 17 -0.03 1.60 5.52
N LYS A 18 0.95 2.05 6.31
CA LYS A 18 0.75 2.43 7.71
C LYS A 18 0.27 3.86 7.85
N SER A 19 0.79 4.77 7.03
CA SER A 19 0.37 6.17 7.01
C SER A 19 0.81 6.81 5.70
N VAL A 20 0.27 7.99 5.42
CA VAL A 20 0.69 8.82 4.27
C VAL A 20 1.20 10.14 4.81
N HIS A 21 2.48 10.44 4.59
CA HIS A 21 3.09 11.69 5.05
C HIS A 21 3.53 12.51 3.84
N ASN A 22 2.98 13.72 3.67
CA ASN A 22 3.23 14.58 2.50
C ASN A 22 3.06 13.84 1.16
N ASP A 23 1.93 13.13 1.01
CA ASP A 23 1.63 12.24 -0.13
C ASP A 23 2.58 11.03 -0.29
N PHE A 24 3.54 10.78 0.60
CA PHE A 24 4.37 9.58 0.54
C PHE A 24 3.79 8.46 1.40
N PRO A 25 3.34 7.35 0.80
CA PRO A 25 2.84 6.21 1.54
C PRO A 25 4.00 5.50 2.25
N ILE A 26 3.89 5.39 3.56
CA ILE A 26 4.85 4.67 4.39
C ILE A 26 4.35 3.24 4.55
N LEU A 27 5.23 2.29 4.28
CA LEU A 27 4.92 0.86 4.40
C LEU A 27 5.29 0.35 5.79
N GLY A 28 4.52 -0.59 6.29
CA GLY A 28 4.68 -1.22 7.60
C GLY A 28 4.00 -2.58 7.66
N SER A 29 3.87 -3.09 8.89
CA SER A 29 3.19 -4.37 9.13
C SER A 29 1.66 -4.19 9.13
N TRP A 30 0.92 -5.30 9.06
CA TRP A 30 -0.55 -5.26 9.14
C TRP A 30 -1.05 -4.58 10.42
N GLU A 31 -0.34 -4.79 11.54
CA GLU A 31 -0.69 -4.22 12.86
C GLU A 31 -0.55 -2.70 12.92
N GLU A 32 0.30 -2.12 12.06
CA GLU A 32 0.49 -0.67 11.94
C GLU A 32 -0.35 -0.06 10.81
N ALA A 33 -1.08 -0.88 10.04
CA ALA A 33 -1.81 -0.41 8.86
C ALA A 33 -2.98 0.50 9.26
N GLU A 34 -2.97 1.74 8.79
CA GLU A 34 -4.11 2.63 9.00
C GLU A 34 -5.22 2.34 7.99
N PRO A 35 -6.49 2.39 8.43
CA PRO A 35 -7.63 2.33 7.53
C PRO A 35 -7.76 3.64 6.74
N PHE A 36 -7.96 3.51 5.43
CA PHE A 36 -8.23 4.64 4.54
C PHE A 36 -9.66 4.59 3.99
N SER A 37 -10.15 5.75 3.57
CA SER A 37 -11.32 5.86 2.69
C SER A 37 -11.00 5.29 1.31
N GLN A 38 -12.00 4.81 0.58
CA GLN A 38 -11.84 4.20 -0.76
C GLN A 38 -11.06 5.11 -1.72
N GLU A 39 -11.39 6.40 -1.74
CA GLU A 39 -10.72 7.39 -2.60
C GLU A 39 -9.24 7.60 -2.21
N CYS A 40 -8.93 7.60 -0.92
CA CYS A 40 -7.55 7.71 -0.44
C CYS A 40 -6.75 6.44 -0.78
N ALA A 41 -7.32 5.25 -0.57
CA ALA A 41 -6.69 3.99 -0.92
C ALA A 41 -6.37 3.91 -2.44
N LEU A 42 -7.27 4.42 -3.29
CA LEU A 42 -7.05 4.49 -4.74
C LEU A 42 -5.92 5.46 -5.12
N LYS A 43 -5.85 6.64 -4.50
CA LYS A 43 -4.74 7.60 -4.71
C LYS A 43 -3.40 7.00 -4.31
N VAL A 44 -3.35 6.38 -3.14
CA VAL A 44 -2.15 5.72 -2.61
C VAL A 44 -1.73 4.56 -3.50
N LYS A 45 -2.68 3.72 -3.95
CA LYS A 45 -2.41 2.64 -4.89
C LYS A 45 -1.73 3.16 -6.16
N LYS A 46 -2.31 4.17 -6.82
CA LYS A 46 -1.74 4.74 -8.05
C LYS A 46 -0.32 5.25 -7.85
N LYS A 47 -0.07 5.92 -6.72
CA LYS A 47 1.27 6.44 -6.42
C LYS A 47 2.28 5.32 -6.17
N LEU A 48 1.90 4.29 -5.41
CA LEU A 48 2.74 3.11 -5.21
C LEU A 48 2.97 2.35 -6.52
N GLU A 49 1.98 2.25 -7.40
CA GLU A 49 2.15 1.61 -8.71
C GLU A 49 3.18 2.36 -9.57
N ILE A 50 3.19 3.70 -9.53
CA ILE A 50 4.20 4.54 -10.21
C ILE A 50 5.59 4.36 -9.60
N GLU A 51 5.72 4.45 -8.27
CA GLU A 51 7.02 4.32 -7.59
C GLU A 51 7.58 2.90 -7.71
N LEU A 52 6.72 1.89 -7.70
CA LEU A 52 7.08 0.47 -7.75
C LEU A 52 7.03 -0.11 -9.18
N THR A 53 6.95 0.75 -10.22
CA THR A 53 6.87 0.37 -11.65
C THR A 53 8.00 -0.55 -12.12
N CYS A 54 9.06 -0.76 -11.32
CA CYS A 54 10.12 -1.75 -11.55
C CYS A 54 9.66 -3.22 -11.67
N GLY A 55 8.35 -3.51 -11.74
CA GLY A 55 7.79 -4.83 -12.05
C GLY A 55 7.98 -5.88 -10.96
N LYS A 56 8.53 -5.46 -9.82
CA LYS A 56 8.85 -6.31 -8.68
C LYS A 56 7.85 -6.17 -7.55
N ALA A 57 6.86 -5.28 -7.61
CA ALA A 57 5.83 -5.23 -6.58
C ALA A 57 4.43 -5.04 -7.16
N THR A 58 3.45 -5.62 -6.49
CA THR A 58 2.03 -5.57 -6.82
C THR A 58 1.30 -4.89 -5.68
N VAL A 59 0.49 -3.88 -6.00
CA VAL A 59 -0.29 -3.12 -5.02
C VAL A 59 -1.75 -3.52 -5.13
N SER A 60 -2.35 -3.92 -4.01
CA SER A 60 -3.73 -4.37 -3.91
C SER A 60 -4.45 -3.57 -2.84
N ILE A 61 -5.74 -3.29 -3.06
CA ILE A 61 -6.59 -2.71 -2.03
C ILE A 61 -7.42 -3.84 -1.46
N ILE A 62 -7.41 -3.97 -0.14
CA ILE A 62 -8.20 -4.95 0.61
C ILE A 62 -9.25 -4.21 1.43
N GLU A 63 -10.48 -4.72 1.38
CA GLU A 63 -11.57 -4.24 2.22
C GLU A 63 -11.68 -5.15 3.45
N LYS A 64 -11.74 -4.56 4.64
CA LYS A 64 -12.00 -5.23 5.91
C LYS A 64 -12.91 -4.39 6.79
#